data_AF-A0A9W8JCJ4-F1
#
_entry.id   AF-A0A9W8JCJ4-F1
#
_cell.length_a   1.000
_cell.length_b   1.000
_cell.length_c   1.000
_cell.angle_alpha   90.00
_cell.angle_beta   90.00
_cell.angle_gamma   90.00
#
_symmetry.space_group_name_H-M   'P 1'
#
loop_
_entity.id
_entity.type
_entity.pdbx_description
1 polymer ?
#
loop_
_entity_poly.entity_id
_entity_poly.type
_entity_poly.pdbx_seq_one_letter_code
_entity_poly.pdbx_strand_id
1 'polypeptide(L)'
;MFASSFLQAFVYISLAVAFAGTSALLVETYAPYAFHTGIPEIKAILGGYVFDAFLSPWTLLIKALGLALSVASGLSLGKEGPLVHVACCMAYLFSRMFEQFRHNEASKRRVLAAAAAAGVSVAFGSPLGGVLFGLEELDAFASETDVMWRGFVASAIAAVALQWVNPFGTAKLVLFQVGK
;
A
#
# COMPACT_ATOMS: atom_id res chain seq x y z
N MET A 1 -26.07 -6.57 33.69
CA MET A 1 -26.09 -5.72 32.48
C MET A 1 -25.01 -4.64 32.52
N PHE A 2 -24.91 -3.83 33.58
CA PHE A 2 -23.88 -2.78 33.69
C PHE A 2 -22.46 -3.36 33.78
N ALA A 3 -22.18 -4.27 34.73
CA ALA A 3 -20.84 -4.86 34.90
C ALA A 3 -20.30 -5.61 33.66
N SER A 4 -21.18 -6.28 32.90
CA SER A 4 -20.82 -6.95 31.65
C SER A 4 -20.40 -5.95 30.56
N SER A 5 -21.06 -4.77 30.49
CA SER A 5 -20.70 -3.72 29.54
C SER A 5 -19.36 -3.07 29.89
N PHE A 6 -19.06 -2.88 31.18
CA PHE A 6 -17.74 -2.39 31.61
C PHE A 6 -16.63 -3.38 31.28
N LEU A 7 -16.86 -4.68 31.51
CA LEU A 7 -15.89 -5.72 31.16
C LEU A 7 -15.63 -5.76 29.64
N GLN A 8 -16.68 -5.67 28.83
CA GLN A 8 -16.54 -5.62 27.36
C GLN A 8 -15.74 -4.39 26.90
N ALA A 9 -16.04 -3.21 27.44
CA ALA A 9 -15.31 -1.99 27.12
C ALA A 9 -13.84 -2.10 27.51
N PHE A 10 -13.54 -2.64 28.71
CA PHE A 10 -12.18 -2.84 29.17
C PHE A 10 -11.38 -3.80 28.27
N VAL A 11 -11.98 -4.93 27.88
CA VAL A 11 -11.36 -5.89 26.96
C VAL A 11 -11.13 -5.26 25.59
N TYR A 12 -12.11 -4.52 25.06
CA TYR A 12 -11.96 -3.84 23.77
C TYR A 12 -10.82 -2.81 23.78
N ILE A 13 -10.78 -1.94 24.80
CA ILE A 13 -9.77 -0.89 24.92
C ILE A 13 -8.37 -1.50 25.11
N SER A 14 -8.23 -2.51 25.98
CA SER A 14 -6.95 -3.15 26.21
C SER A 14 -6.40 -3.85 24.96
N LEU A 15 -7.26 -4.54 24.20
CA LEU A 15 -6.88 -5.16 22.94
C LEU A 15 -6.49 -4.12 21.87
N ALA A 16 -7.28 -3.04 21.73
CA ALA A 16 -6.99 -1.96 20.79
C ALA A 16 -5.63 -1.31 21.09
N VAL A 17 -5.35 -1.00 22.37
CA VAL A 17 -4.07 -0.43 22.80
C VAL A 17 -2.92 -1.43 22.57
N ALA A 18 -3.12 -2.72 22.81
CA ALA A 18 -2.10 -3.74 22.56
C ALA A 18 -1.74 -3.83 21.06
N PHE A 19 -2.72 -3.85 20.16
CA PHE A 19 -2.47 -3.89 18.71
C PHE A 19 -1.85 -2.61 18.18
N ALA A 20 -2.33 -1.44 18.60
CA ALA A 20 -1.73 -0.16 18.22
C ALA A 20 -0.30 -0.02 18.76
N GLY A 21 -0.08 -0.39 20.02
CA GLY A 21 1.23 -0.34 20.67
C GLY A 21 2.24 -1.30 20.02
N THR A 22 1.84 -2.53 19.72
CA THR A 22 2.71 -3.50 19.02
C THR A 22 3.05 -3.04 17.60
N SER A 23 2.10 -2.47 16.86
CA SER A 23 2.35 -1.86 15.55
C SER A 23 3.39 -0.73 15.63
N ALA A 24 3.21 0.19 16.59
CA ALA A 24 4.14 1.30 16.81
C ALA A 24 5.55 0.81 17.18
N LEU A 25 5.65 -0.12 18.13
CA LEU A 25 6.92 -0.70 18.55
C LEU A 25 7.65 -1.40 17.41
N LEU A 26 6.94 -2.14 16.55
CA LEU A 26 7.54 -2.80 15.39
C LEU A 26 8.18 -1.80 14.43
N VAL A 27 7.46 -0.70 14.12
CA VAL A 27 7.96 0.35 13.22
C VAL A 27 9.14 1.09 13.84
N GLU A 28 9.03 1.50 15.10
CA GLU A 28 10.05 2.29 15.80
C GLU A 28 11.37 1.51 15.98
N THR A 29 11.28 0.23 16.34
CA THR A 29 12.47 -0.58 16.67
C THR A 29 13.11 -1.26 15.46
N TYR A 30 12.32 -1.76 14.50
CA TYR A 30 12.85 -2.59 13.42
C TYR A 30 12.93 -1.88 12.06
N ALA A 31 12.02 -0.98 11.74
CA ALA A 31 11.98 -0.34 10.42
C ALA A 31 11.43 1.09 10.51
N PRO A 32 12.24 2.07 10.96
CA PRO A 32 11.79 3.45 11.09
C PRO A 32 11.29 4.02 9.76
N TYR A 33 11.90 3.63 8.63
CA TYR A 33 11.45 4.02 7.29
C TYR A 33 10.04 3.52 6.90
N ALA A 34 9.43 2.62 7.68
CA ALA A 34 8.05 2.17 7.47
C ALA A 34 7.02 3.18 7.99
N PHE A 35 7.44 4.31 8.57
CA PHE A 35 6.54 5.34 9.10
C PHE A 35 5.55 5.88 8.05
N HIS A 36 4.44 6.46 8.53
CA HIS A 36 3.40 7.15 7.75
C HIS A 36 2.89 6.36 6.52
N THR A 37 2.25 7.06 5.57
CA THR A 37 1.65 6.44 4.37
C THR A 37 2.72 5.96 3.39
N GLY A 38 3.79 6.73 3.23
CA GLY A 38 4.84 6.52 2.24
C GLY A 38 4.59 7.21 0.89
N ILE A 39 3.44 7.87 0.71
CA ILE A 39 3.08 8.53 -0.57
C ILE A 39 4.06 9.68 -0.90
N PRO A 40 4.38 10.60 0.04
CA PRO A 40 5.31 11.71 -0.24
C PRO A 40 6.69 11.22 -0.67
N GLU A 41 7.19 10.16 -0.03
CA GLU A 41 8.48 9.55 -0.35
C GLU A 41 8.45 8.87 -1.72
N ILE A 42 7.38 8.14 -2.06
CA ILE A 42 7.20 7.58 -3.41
C ILE A 42 7.18 8.70 -4.46
N LYS A 43 6.46 9.80 -4.21
CA LYS A 43 6.45 10.96 -5.10
C LYS A 43 7.85 11.55 -5.29
N ALA A 44 8.62 11.67 -4.22
CA ALA A 44 10.02 12.11 -4.30
C ALA A 44 10.88 11.12 -5.10
N ILE A 45 10.69 9.80 -4.96
CA ILE A 45 11.43 8.79 -5.74
C ILE A 45 11.13 8.91 -7.23
N LEU A 46 9.86 9.09 -7.59
CA LEU A 46 9.44 9.31 -8.97
C LEU A 46 9.99 10.63 -9.53
N GLY A 47 10.08 11.67 -8.69
CA GLY A 47 10.62 12.97 -9.05
C GLY A 47 12.14 13.05 -9.20
N GLY A 48 12.91 12.03 -8.79
CA GLY A 48 14.37 12.08 -8.93
C GLY A 48 15.18 11.54 -7.77
N TYR A 49 14.60 11.48 -6.57
CA TYR A 49 15.32 11.16 -5.35
C TYR A 49 15.51 9.64 -5.21
N VAL A 50 16.57 9.22 -4.54
CA VAL A 50 16.87 7.79 -4.34
C VAL A 50 16.90 7.51 -2.86
N PHE A 51 16.00 6.65 -2.39
CA PHE A 51 15.90 6.21 -1.01
C PHE A 51 15.93 4.68 -0.93
N ASP A 52 17.12 4.08 -0.99
CA ASP A 52 17.25 2.61 -1.06
C ASP A 52 16.78 1.89 0.22
N ALA A 53 16.93 2.50 1.40
CA ALA A 53 16.45 1.94 2.66
C ALA A 53 14.91 1.97 2.78
N PHE A 54 14.25 2.88 2.06
CA PHE A 54 12.80 3.03 2.09
C PHE A 54 12.11 1.87 1.37
N LEU A 55 12.62 1.47 0.21
CA LEU A 55 12.11 0.34 -0.59
C LEU A 55 12.67 -1.04 -0.19
N SER A 56 13.19 -1.16 1.04
CA SER A 56 13.84 -2.38 1.50
C SER A 56 12.83 -3.52 1.75
N PRO A 57 13.24 -4.80 1.59
CA PRO A 57 12.37 -5.94 1.90
C PRO A 57 12.01 -5.99 3.39
N TRP A 58 12.86 -5.45 4.25
CA TRP A 58 12.61 -5.36 5.68
C TRP A 58 11.50 -4.33 5.98
N THR A 59 11.55 -3.16 5.34
CA THR A 59 10.51 -2.14 5.42
C THR A 59 9.17 -2.68 4.92
N LEU A 60 9.16 -3.44 3.81
CA LEU A 60 7.97 -4.11 3.28
C LEU A 60 7.29 -5.01 4.33
N LEU A 61 8.06 -5.89 4.97
CA LEU A 61 7.54 -6.86 5.95
C LEU A 61 6.94 -6.16 7.17
N ILE A 62 7.69 -5.23 7.77
CA ILE A 62 7.23 -4.50 8.96
C ILE A 62 6.02 -3.63 8.63
N LYS A 63 5.99 -2.96 7.47
CA LYS A 63 4.86 -2.12 7.07
C LYS A 63 3.59 -2.94 6.83
N ALA A 64 3.69 -4.12 6.22
CA ALA A 64 2.54 -5.00 6.00
C ALA A 64 1.95 -5.52 7.33
N LEU A 65 2.81 -5.96 8.26
CA LEU A 65 2.39 -6.42 9.58
C LEU A 65 1.82 -5.28 10.44
N GLY A 66 2.52 -4.15 10.49
CA GLY A 66 2.07 -2.95 11.22
C GLY A 66 0.74 -2.44 10.70
N LEU A 67 0.53 -2.44 9.37
CA LEU A 67 -0.76 -2.08 8.79
C LEU A 67 -1.89 -3.00 9.26
N ALA A 68 -1.69 -4.32 9.24
CA ALA A 68 -2.70 -5.28 9.70
C ALA A 68 -3.06 -5.06 11.18
N LEU A 69 -2.06 -4.86 12.04
CA LEU A 69 -2.25 -4.57 13.47
C LEU A 69 -2.95 -3.22 13.70
N SER A 70 -2.57 -2.18 12.95
CA SER A 70 -3.20 -0.86 13.03
C SER A 70 -4.68 -0.90 12.62
N VAL A 71 -5.03 -1.64 11.56
CA VAL A 71 -6.44 -1.83 11.17
C VAL A 71 -7.19 -2.67 12.21
N ALA A 72 -6.58 -3.73 12.73
CA ALA A 72 -7.18 -4.59 13.77
C ALA A 72 -7.40 -3.85 15.10
N SER A 73 -6.62 -2.81 15.39
CA SER A 73 -6.79 -1.97 16.59
C SER A 73 -8.05 -1.08 16.56
N GLY A 74 -8.72 -0.96 15.42
CA GLY A 74 -9.92 -0.14 15.28
C GLY A 74 -9.65 1.37 15.26
N LEU A 75 -8.40 1.79 15.08
CA LEU A 75 -8.06 3.21 14.84
C LEU A 75 -8.72 3.72 13.56
N SER A 76 -9.04 5.01 13.53
CA SER A 76 -9.59 5.70 12.35
C SER A 76 -8.49 5.96 11.29
N LEU A 77 -7.87 4.88 10.81
CA LEU A 77 -6.76 4.87 9.86
C LEU A 77 -7.13 4.05 8.61
N GLY A 78 -6.65 4.49 7.46
CA GLY A 78 -6.86 3.80 6.18
C GLY A 78 -5.67 2.94 5.77
N LYS A 79 -5.96 1.82 5.09
CA LYS A 79 -4.94 0.96 4.45
C LYS A 79 -4.44 1.48 3.10
N GLU A 80 -5.14 2.47 2.55
CA GLU A 80 -4.99 2.93 1.18
C GLU A 80 -3.58 3.44 0.87
N GLY A 81 -3.06 4.38 1.66
CA GLY A 81 -1.72 4.93 1.46
C GLY A 81 -0.59 3.91 1.67
N PRO A 82 -0.55 3.19 2.81
CA PRO A 82 0.46 2.15 3.04
C PRO A 82 0.49 1.05 1.97
N LEU A 83 -0.65 0.69 1.37
CA LEU A 83 -0.70 -0.30 0.28
C LEU A 83 0.02 0.16 -0.99
N VAL A 84 0.02 1.46 -1.29
CA VAL A 84 0.80 2.03 -2.40
C VAL A 84 2.29 1.76 -2.19
N HIS A 85 2.79 2.06 -0.99
CA HIS A 85 4.19 1.83 -0.66
C HIS A 85 4.54 0.34 -0.66
N VAL A 86 3.68 -0.53 -0.11
CA VAL A 86 3.86 -1.99 -0.15
C VAL A 86 3.98 -2.49 -1.60
N ALA A 87 3.12 -2.02 -2.51
CA ALA A 87 3.19 -2.38 -3.93
C ALA A 87 4.49 -1.91 -4.58
N CYS A 88 4.93 -0.67 -4.31
CA CYS A 88 6.20 -0.14 -4.79
C CYS A 88 7.42 -0.91 -4.27
N CYS A 89 7.43 -1.29 -2.98
CA CYS A 89 8.48 -2.13 -2.41
C CYS A 89 8.55 -3.49 -3.10
N MET A 90 7.41 -4.16 -3.30
CA MET A 90 7.37 -5.43 -4.03
C MET A 90 7.91 -5.27 -5.45
N ALA A 91 7.45 -4.25 -6.18
CA ALA A 91 7.91 -3.99 -7.53
C ALA A 91 9.42 -3.67 -7.59
N TYR A 92 9.95 -2.94 -6.61
CA TYR A 92 11.38 -2.66 -6.50
C TYR A 92 12.19 -3.95 -6.29
N LEU A 93 11.74 -4.85 -5.41
CA LEU A 93 12.38 -6.15 -5.18
C LEU A 93 12.39 -7.00 -6.45
N PHE A 94 11.25 -7.10 -7.14
CA PHE A 94 11.16 -7.80 -8.42
C PHE A 94 12.07 -7.16 -9.47
N SER A 95 12.12 -5.84 -9.56
CA SER A 95 12.97 -5.12 -10.53
C SER A 95 14.45 -5.43 -10.31
N ARG A 96 14.91 -5.69 -9.07
CA ARG A 96 16.31 -6.05 -8.79
C ARG A 96 16.69 -7.44 -9.31
N MET A 97 15.72 -8.34 -9.47
CA MET A 97 15.95 -9.70 -9.99
C MET A 97 16.31 -9.70 -11.49
N PHE A 98 15.93 -8.66 -12.22
CA PHE A 98 16.18 -8.53 -13.65
C PHE A 98 17.31 -7.53 -13.93
N GLU A 99 18.35 -7.95 -14.64
CA GLU A 99 19.53 -7.11 -14.91
C GLU A 99 19.20 -5.86 -15.73
N GLN A 100 18.21 -5.95 -16.62
CA GLN A 100 17.74 -4.86 -17.49
C GLN A 100 17.27 -3.63 -16.70
N PHE A 101 16.68 -3.84 -15.51
CA PHE A 101 16.17 -2.76 -14.67
C PHE A 101 17.19 -2.33 -13.61
N ARG A 102 18.26 -3.09 -13.38
CA ARG A 102 19.20 -2.85 -12.27
C ARG A 102 19.99 -1.54 -12.45
N HIS A 103 20.33 -1.20 -13.69
CA HIS A 103 21.20 -0.05 -14.03
C HIS A 103 20.45 1.15 -14.60
N ASN A 104 19.14 1.04 -14.85
CA ASN A 104 18.34 2.11 -15.44
C ASN A 104 17.32 2.68 -14.45
N GLU A 105 17.70 3.76 -13.78
CA GLU A 105 16.85 4.46 -12.80
C GLU A 105 15.54 4.97 -13.42
N ALA A 106 15.56 5.42 -14.68
CA ALA A 106 14.34 5.86 -15.36
C ALA A 106 13.37 4.68 -15.55
N SER A 107 13.86 3.52 -15.97
CA SER A 107 13.04 2.32 -16.07
C SER A 107 12.51 1.84 -14.72
N LYS A 108 13.30 1.94 -13.63
CA LYS A 108 12.82 1.63 -12.28
C LYS A 108 11.66 2.55 -11.89
N ARG A 109 11.78 3.86 -12.11
CA ARG A 109 10.72 4.83 -11.81
C ARG A 109 9.43 4.55 -12.58
N ARG A 110 9.53 4.17 -13.87
CA ARG A 110 8.36 3.75 -14.67
C ARG A 110 7.67 2.53 -14.08
N VAL A 111 8.43 1.54 -13.59
CA VAL A 111 7.87 0.35 -12.92
C VAL A 111 7.23 0.73 -11.58
N LEU A 112 7.88 1.60 -10.80
CA LEU A 112 7.35 2.09 -9.53
C LEU A 112 6.06 2.90 -9.71
N ALA A 113 5.96 3.72 -10.76
CA ALA A 113 4.76 4.45 -11.13
C ALA A 113 3.59 3.51 -11.43
N ALA A 114 3.82 2.49 -12.26
CA ALA A 114 2.82 1.47 -12.56
C ALA A 114 2.42 0.66 -11.31
N ALA A 115 3.39 0.34 -10.45
CA ALA A 115 3.14 -0.38 -9.20
C ALA A 115 2.33 0.46 -8.20
N ALA A 116 2.59 1.76 -8.12
CA ALA A 116 1.84 2.68 -7.27
C ALA A 116 0.36 2.71 -7.69
N ALA A 117 0.08 2.88 -8.98
CA ALA A 117 -1.28 2.82 -9.52
C ALA A 117 -1.96 1.47 -9.23
N ALA A 118 -1.24 0.36 -9.39
CA ALA A 118 -1.75 -0.97 -9.08
C ALA A 118 -2.05 -1.15 -7.58
N GLY A 119 -1.20 -0.62 -6.69
CA GLY A 119 -1.42 -0.63 -5.25
C GLY A 119 -2.69 0.10 -4.85
N VAL A 120 -2.93 1.30 -5.43
CA VAL A 120 -4.17 2.06 -5.24
C VAL A 120 -5.37 1.30 -5.80
N SER A 121 -5.23 0.68 -6.99
CA SER A 121 -6.29 -0.15 -7.59
C SER A 121 -6.71 -1.30 -6.69
N VAL A 122 -5.76 -2.01 -6.08
CA VAL A 122 -6.04 -3.08 -5.10
C VAL A 122 -6.70 -2.53 -3.84
N ALA A 123 -6.27 -1.36 -3.41
CA ALA A 123 -6.76 -0.76 -2.19
C ALA A 123 -8.23 -0.31 -2.31
N PHE A 124 -8.60 0.32 -3.43
CA PHE A 124 -9.95 0.83 -3.71
C PHE A 124 -10.82 -0.08 -4.61
N GLY A 125 -10.25 -1.13 -5.20
CA GLY A 125 -10.94 -1.98 -6.17
C GLY A 125 -11.27 -1.27 -7.49
N SER A 126 -10.53 -0.21 -7.84
CA SER A 126 -10.80 0.64 -9.01
C SER A 126 -9.53 0.87 -9.85
N PRO A 127 -9.39 0.18 -10.99
CA PRO A 127 -8.24 0.35 -11.86
C PRO A 127 -8.06 1.77 -12.39
N LEU A 128 -9.16 2.41 -12.78
CA LEU A 128 -9.14 3.80 -13.26
C LEU A 128 -8.77 4.77 -12.13
N GLY A 129 -9.31 4.55 -10.92
CA GLY A 129 -8.96 5.36 -9.75
C GLY A 129 -7.46 5.29 -9.43
N GLY A 130 -6.84 4.12 -9.58
CA GLY A 130 -5.40 3.97 -9.39
C GLY A 130 -4.55 4.75 -10.38
N VAL A 131 -4.95 4.79 -11.65
CA VAL A 131 -4.23 5.55 -12.69
C VAL A 131 -4.43 7.05 -12.51
N LEU A 132 -5.66 7.49 -12.24
CA LEU A 132 -5.96 8.90 -11.97
C LEU A 132 -5.20 9.40 -10.74
N PHE A 133 -5.15 8.62 -9.67
CA PHE A 133 -4.32 8.95 -8.51
C PHE A 133 -2.83 9.11 -8.89
N GLY A 134 -2.30 8.21 -9.72
CA GLY A 134 -0.92 8.32 -10.19
C GLY A 134 -0.65 9.55 -11.07
N LEU A 135 -1.67 10.02 -11.81
CA LEU A 135 -1.62 11.27 -12.57
C LEU A 135 -1.68 12.50 -11.65
N GLU A 136 -2.66 12.56 -10.76
CA GLU A 136 -2.99 13.75 -9.96
C GLU A 136 -2.05 13.93 -8.76
N GLU A 137 -1.79 12.85 -8.02
CA GLU A 137 -1.05 12.92 -6.76
C GLU A 137 0.45 12.67 -6.95
N LEU A 138 0.82 11.70 -7.79
CA LEU A 138 2.22 11.30 -7.96
C LEU A 138 2.94 11.98 -9.13
N ASP A 139 2.21 12.68 -10.01
CA ASP A 139 2.73 13.25 -11.27
C ASP A 139 3.51 12.21 -12.12
N ALA A 140 3.15 10.94 -11.97
CA ALA A 140 3.99 9.82 -12.40
C ALA A 140 3.90 9.54 -13.91
N PHE A 141 2.83 10.01 -14.55
CA PHE A 141 2.47 9.68 -15.92
C PHE A 141 2.34 10.91 -16.83
N ALA A 142 2.53 12.13 -16.30
CA ALA A 142 2.30 13.37 -17.05
C ALA A 142 3.20 13.51 -18.29
N SER A 143 4.37 12.87 -18.29
CA SER A 143 5.35 12.95 -19.38
C SER A 143 5.37 11.73 -20.31
N GLU A 144 4.72 10.60 -19.95
CA GLU A 144 4.84 9.33 -20.67
C GLU A 144 3.52 8.53 -20.72
N THR A 145 2.73 8.74 -21.79
CA THR A 145 1.45 8.03 -22.03
C THR A 145 1.60 6.50 -22.05
N ASP A 146 2.74 5.98 -22.48
CA ASP A 146 3.03 4.54 -22.49
C ASP A 146 3.06 3.94 -21.08
N VAL A 147 3.58 4.69 -20.10
CA VAL A 147 3.65 4.26 -18.70
C VAL A 147 2.26 4.30 -18.08
N MET A 148 1.43 5.28 -18.45
CA MET A 148 0.03 5.35 -18.05
C MET A 148 -0.74 4.10 -18.51
N TRP A 149 -0.59 3.69 -19.78
CA TRP A 149 -1.22 2.49 -20.30
C TRP A 149 -0.76 1.22 -19.57
N ARG A 150 0.55 1.08 -19.33
CA ARG A 150 1.10 -0.04 -18.56
C ARG A 150 0.59 -0.04 -17.12
N GLY A 151 0.48 1.13 -16.49
CA GLY A 151 -0.12 1.31 -15.18
C GLY A 151 -1.58 0.90 -15.15
N PHE A 152 -2.37 1.28 -16.15
CA PHE A 152 -3.77 0.85 -16.28
C PHE A 152 -3.91 -0.66 -16.39
N VAL A 153 -3.12 -1.29 -17.26
CA VAL A 153 -3.13 -2.75 -17.45
C VAL A 153 -2.72 -3.45 -16.15
N ALA A 154 -1.65 -2.99 -15.47
CA ALA A 154 -1.22 -3.53 -14.19
C ALA A 154 -2.31 -3.39 -13.11
N SER A 155 -2.95 -2.23 -13.02
CA SER A 155 -4.08 -1.97 -12.12
C SER A 155 -5.28 -2.86 -12.39
N ALA A 156 -5.61 -3.11 -13.66
CA ALA A 156 -6.71 -3.98 -14.06
C ALA A 156 -6.41 -5.44 -13.71
N ILE A 157 -5.21 -5.92 -14.02
CA ILE A 157 -4.76 -7.27 -13.65
C ILE A 157 -4.80 -7.43 -12.13
N ALA A 158 -4.33 -6.44 -11.37
CA ALA A 158 -4.32 -6.50 -9.92
C ALA A 158 -5.75 -6.56 -9.32
N ALA A 159 -6.69 -5.78 -9.88
CA ALA A 159 -8.09 -5.83 -9.47
C ALA A 159 -8.75 -7.18 -9.81
N VAL A 160 -8.48 -7.72 -11.01
CA VAL A 160 -8.97 -9.05 -11.40
C VAL A 160 -8.36 -10.12 -10.51
N ALA A 161 -7.06 -10.09 -10.24
CA ALA A 161 -6.39 -11.03 -9.34
C ALA A 161 -7.01 -10.98 -7.92
N LEU A 162 -7.32 -9.79 -7.41
CA LEU A 162 -8.02 -9.63 -6.13
C LEU A 162 -9.42 -10.26 -6.18
N GLN A 163 -10.15 -10.10 -7.28
CA GLN A 163 -11.46 -10.73 -7.49
C GLN A 163 -11.36 -12.26 -7.49
N TRP A 164 -10.34 -12.81 -8.14
CA TRP A 164 -10.08 -14.24 -8.21
C TRP A 164 -9.74 -14.84 -6.84
N VAL A 165 -8.95 -14.12 -6.03
CA VAL A 165 -8.63 -14.55 -4.66
C VAL A 165 -9.89 -14.52 -3.76
N ASN A 166 -10.83 -13.60 -4.02
CA ASN A 166 -12.08 -13.44 -3.27
C ASN A 166 -11.89 -13.53 -1.74
N PRO A 167 -11.07 -12.65 -1.14
CA PRO A 167 -10.65 -12.78 0.26
C PRO A 167 -11.83 -12.69 1.25
N PHE A 168 -12.95 -12.09 0.84
CA PHE A 168 -14.13 -11.92 1.68
C PHE A 168 -15.24 -12.95 1.41
N GLY A 169 -15.11 -13.81 0.39
CA GLY A 169 -16.16 -14.75 -0.01
C GLY A 169 -17.44 -14.10 -0.56
N THR A 170 -17.48 -12.77 -0.72
CA THR A 170 -18.68 -12.00 -1.11
C THR A 170 -18.66 -11.53 -2.57
N ALA A 171 -17.66 -11.93 -3.36
CA ALA A 171 -17.44 -11.49 -4.74
C ALA A 171 -17.24 -9.98 -4.94
N LYS A 172 -17.17 -9.21 -3.84
CA LYS A 172 -16.84 -7.78 -3.84
C LYS A 172 -15.33 -7.58 -3.84
N LEU A 173 -14.86 -6.56 -4.56
CA LEU A 173 -13.43 -6.20 -4.61
C LEU A 173 -12.96 -5.52 -3.33
N VAL A 174 -13.81 -4.67 -2.75
CA VAL A 174 -13.52 -3.94 -1.51
C VAL A 174 -14.67 -4.05 -0.52
N LEU A 175 -14.33 -3.96 0.77
CA LEU A 175 -15.29 -4.08 1.88
C LEU A 175 -16.39 -3.01 1.81
N PHE A 176 -16.01 -1.79 1.41
CA PHE A 176 -16.89 -0.64 1.27
C PHE A 176 -17.03 -0.26 -0.20
N GLN A 177 -17.78 -1.07 -0.95
CA GLN A 177 -18.19 -0.70 -2.29
C GLN A 177 -19.51 0.07 -2.20
N VAL A 178 -19.54 1.32 -2.70
CA VAL A 178 -20.81 2.05 -2.90
C VAL A 178 -21.58 1.26 -3.96
N GLY A 179 -22.79 0.83 -3.61
CA GLY A 179 -23.62 -0.04 -4.46
C GLY A 179 -23.91 0.59 -5.82
N LYS A 180 -24.15 -0.27 -6.81
CA LYS A 180 -24.94 0.11 -7.99
C LYS A 180 -26.41 0.16 -7.58
#